data_AF-A0A654BXX0-F1
#
_entry.id   AF-A0A654BXX0-F1
#
_cell.length_a   1.000
_cell.length_b   1.000
_cell.length_c   1.000
_cell.angle_alpha   90.00
_cell.angle_beta   90.00
_cell.angle_gamma   90.00
#
_symmetry.space_group_name_H-M   'P 1'
#
loop_
_entity.id
_entity.type
_entity.pdbx_description
1 polymer ?
#
loop_
_entity_poly.entity_id
_entity_poly.type
_entity_poly.pdbx_seq_one_letter_code
_entity_poly.pdbx_strand_id
1 'polypeptide(L)' 'MKVLGYLMSFLLMIIVTYNILRFVLVFIENGLHKDFGMEMLLHNSYIVNGSLICTLILIVALEIINHAIGEDKF' A
#
# COMPACT_ATOMS: atom_id res chain seq x y z
N MET A 1 19.03 -12.33 -2.55
CA MET A 1 18.03 -11.63 -3.36
C MET A 1 16.60 -12.11 -3.10
N LYS A 2 16.31 -13.42 -3.07
CA LYS A 2 14.95 -13.95 -2.78
C LYS A 2 14.33 -13.44 -1.47
N VAL A 3 15.08 -13.41 -0.37
CA VAL A 3 14.61 -12.88 0.93
C VAL A 3 14.22 -11.40 0.86
N LEU A 4 14.96 -10.59 0.09
CA LEU A 4 14.64 -9.18 -0.12
C LEU A 4 13.34 -9.04 -0.93
N GLY A 5 13.14 -9.86 -1.97
CA GLY A 5 11.89 -9.93 -2.70
C GLY A 5 10.71 -10.24 -1.78
N TYR A 6 10.81 -11.28 -0.93
CA TYR A 6 9.74 -11.61 0.02
C TYR A 6 9.45 -10.50 1.03
N LEU A 7 10.47 -9.83 1.56
CA LEU A 7 10.30 -8.69 2.46
C LEU A 7 9.60 -7.52 1.76
N MET A 8 9.96 -7.22 0.51
CA MET A 8 9.32 -6.16 -0.27
C MET A 8 7.87 -6.50 -0.62
N SER A 9 7.58 -7.75 -1.00
CA SER A 9 6.21 -8.23 -1.24
C SER A 9 5.35 -8.14 0.02
N PHE A 10 5.93 -8.44 1.19
CA PHE A 10 5.24 -8.30 2.47
C PHE A 10 4.93 -6.83 2.81
N LEU A 11 5.89 -5.92 2.62
CA LEU A 11 5.67 -4.48 2.80
C LEU A 11 4.61 -3.95 1.83
N LEU A 12 4.65 -4.38 0.56
CA LEU A 12 3.65 -4.03 -0.44
C LEU A 12 2.26 -4.50 -0.01
N MET A 13 2.14 -5.74 0.48
CA MET A 13 0.88 -6.27 1.00
C MET A 13 0.32 -5.40 2.12
N ILE A 14 1.14 -5.03 3.11
CA ILE A 14 0.71 -4.15 4.22
C ILE A 14 0.17 -2.81 3.70
N ILE A 15 0.90 -2.18 2.77
CA ILE A 15 0.53 -0.86 2.23
C ILE A 15 -0.77 -0.93 1.41
N VAL A 16 -0.94 -2.00 0.62
CA VAL A 16 -2.18 -2.23 -0.14
C VAL A 16 -3.35 -2.47 0.80
N THR A 17 -3.18 -3.33 1.82
CA THR A 17 -4.22 -3.58 2.83
C THR A 17 -4.60 -2.30 3.58
N TYR A 18 -3.62 -1.48 3.95
CA TYR A 18 -3.87 -0.17 4.55
C TYR A 18 -4.73 0.73 3.66
N ASN A 19 -4.41 0.83 2.36
CA ASN A 19 -5.16 1.65 1.42
C ASN A 19 -6.60 1.15 1.21
N ILE A 20 -6.80 -0.17 1.17
CA ILE A 20 -8.14 -0.78 1.08
C ILE A 20 -8.95 -0.47 2.35
N LEU A 21 -8.38 -0.71 3.53
CA LEU A 21 -9.06 -0.44 4.80
C LEU A 21 -9.43 1.04 4.94
N ARG A 22 -8.51 1.93 4.57
CA ARG A 22 -8.75 3.37 4.53
C ARG A 22 -9.95 3.68 3.62
N PHE A 23 -9.95 3.16 2.39
CA PHE A 23 -11.05 3.42 1.44
C PHE A 23 -12.40 2.99 2.02
N VAL A 24 -12.46 1.80 2.61
CA VAL A 24 -13.67 1.29 3.27
C VAL A 24 -14.11 2.19 4.43
N LEU A 25 -13.17 2.61 5.28
CA LEU A 25 -13.48 3.46 6.43
C LEU A 25 -13.98 4.84 6.01
N VAL A 26 -13.32 5.50 5.04
CA VAL A 26 -13.77 6.77 4.46
C VAL A 26 -15.16 6.63 3.82
N PHE A 27 -15.41 5.51 3.13
CA PHE A 27 -16.71 5.24 2.53
C PHE A 27 -17.81 5.11 3.59
N ILE A 28 -17.55 4.37 4.67
CA ILE A 28 -18.50 4.22 5.78
C ILE A 28 -18.71 5.56 6.50
N GLU A 29 -17.64 6.31 6.78
CA GLU A 29 -17.69 7.62 7.44
C GLU A 29 -18.58 8.61 6.67
N ASN A 30 -18.37 8.70 5.36
CA ASN A 30 -19.20 9.53 4.48
C ASN A 30 -20.64 9.02 4.39
N GLY A 31 -20.85 7.69 4.35
CA GLY A 31 -22.19 7.11 4.29
C GLY A 31 -23.00 7.31 5.57
N LEU A 32 -22.36 7.18 6.73
CA LEU A 32 -22.97 7.34 8.05
C LEU A 32 -22.98 8.79 8.55
N HIS A 33 -22.34 9.72 7.83
CA HIS A 33 -22.15 11.11 8.24
C HIS A 33 -21.56 11.22 9.66
N LYS A 34 -20.61 10.33 9.98
CA LYS A 34 -20.04 10.22 11.32
C LYS A 34 -18.51 10.19 11.24
N ASP A 35 -17.89 11.17 11.88
CA ASP A 35 -16.44 11.22 12.05
C ASP A 35 -15.95 10.11 12.99
N PHE A 36 -14.96 9.35 12.54
CA PHE A 36 -14.33 8.28 13.31
C PHE A 36 -13.10 8.74 14.10
N GLY A 37 -12.75 10.04 14.06
CA GLY A 37 -11.60 10.61 14.76
C GLY A 37 -10.26 10.16 14.17
N MET A 38 -10.26 9.65 12.94
CA MET A 38 -9.08 9.10 12.26
C MET A 38 -8.59 10.01 11.11
N GLU A 39 -8.82 11.32 11.20
CA GLU A 39 -8.46 12.30 10.16
C GLU A 39 -7.01 12.18 9.69
N MET A 40 -6.07 11.96 10.62
CA MET A 40 -4.64 11.83 10.28
C MET A 40 -4.36 10.63 9.39
N LEU A 41 -5.11 9.53 9.51
CA LEU A 41 -4.91 8.30 8.71
C LEU A 41 -5.82 8.28 7.48
N LEU A 42 -7.06 8.74 7.63
CA LEU A 42 -8.08 8.68 6.60
C LEU A 42 -8.07 9.88 5.65
N HIS A 43 -7.63 11.06 6.08
CA HIS A 43 -7.77 12.29 5.28
C HIS A 43 -6.46 13.05 5.06
N ASN A 44 -5.38 12.69 5.76
CA ASN A 44 -4.08 13.33 5.55
C ASN A 44 -3.50 13.00 4.16
N SER A 45 -3.50 14.00 3.28
CA SER A 45 -3.00 13.89 1.91
C SER A 45 -1.55 13.40 1.82
N TYR A 46 -0.69 13.72 2.79
CA TYR A 46 0.69 13.24 2.82
C TYR A 46 0.76 11.73 3.04
N ILE A 47 -0.03 11.19 3.98
CA ILE A 47 -0.05 9.75 4.25
C ILE A 47 -0.69 9.00 3.07
N VAL A 48 -1.77 9.54 2.52
CA VAL A 48 -2.50 8.92 1.41
C VAL A 48 -1.64 8.89 0.15
N ASN A 49 -1.20 10.04 -0.32
CA ASN A 49 -0.40 10.13 -1.54
C ASN A 49 0.96 9.48 -1.35
N GLY A 50 1.57 9.61 -0.17
CA GLY A 50 2.82 8.93 0.17
C GLY A 50 2.70 7.42 0.12
N SER A 51 1.61 6.84 0.63
CA SER A 51 1.38 5.39 0.56
C SER A 51 1.16 4.90 -0.88
N LEU A 52 0.46 5.67 -1.71
CA LEU A 52 0.27 5.36 -3.13
C LEU A 52 1.58 5.41 -3.91
N ILE A 53 2.39 6.46 -3.69
CA ILE A 53 3.71 6.59 -4.30
C ILE A 53 4.63 5.45 -3.83
N CYS A 54 4.64 5.12 -2.54
CA CYS A 54 5.41 3.99 -2.02
C CYS A 54 4.99 2.67 -2.66
N THR A 55 3.69 2.48 -2.89
CA THR A 55 3.16 1.28 -3.57
C THR A 55 3.74 1.16 -4.98
N LEU A 56 3.71 2.24 -5.75
CA LEU A 56 4.25 2.28 -7.11
C LEU A 56 5.76 1.99 -7.13
N ILE A 57 6.52 2.61 -6.22
CA ILE A 57 7.98 2.40 -6.11
C ILE A 57 8.27 0.94 -5.76
N LEU A 58 7.53 0.35 -4.80
CA LEU A 58 7.73 -1.03 -4.38
C LEU A 58 7.41 -2.02 -5.50
N ILE A 59 6.35 -1.79 -6.29
CA ILE A 59 6.01 -2.63 -7.45
C ILE A 59 7.15 -2.61 -8.49
N VAL A 60 7.64 -1.42 -8.86
CA VAL A 60 8.74 -1.29 -9.83
C VAL A 60 10.00 -1.95 -9.31
N ALA A 61 10.33 -1.74 -8.03
CA ALA A 61 11.51 -2.35 -7.43
C ALA A 61 11.40 -3.88 -7.34
N LEU A 62 10.22 -4.41 -7.03
CA LEU A 62 9.95 -5.86 -7.05
C LEU A 62 10.13 -6.45 -8.45
N GLU A 63 9.64 -5.78 -9.48
CA GLU A 63 9.81 -6.22 -10.87
C GLU A 63 11.30 -6.31 -11.25
N ILE A 64 12.09 -5.30 -10.88
CA ILE A 64 13.54 -5.28 -11.12
C ILE A 64 14.23 -6.43 -10.37
N ILE A 65 13.86 -6.67 -9.11
CA ILE A 65 14.45 -7.73 -8.29
C ILE A 65 14.06 -9.11 -8.85
N ASN A 66 12.81 -9.33 -9.23
CA ASN A 66 12.35 -10.59 -9.81
C ASN A 66 13.08 -10.87 -11.13
N HIS A 67 13.23 -9.85 -11.99
CA HIS A 67 13.99 -9.97 -13.23
C HIS A 67 15.48 -10.29 -12.97
N ALA A 68 16.10 -9.64 -11.98
CA ALA A 68 17.50 -9.89 -11.61
C ALA A 68 17.75 -11.26 -10.95
N ILE A 69 16.74 -11.85 -10.32
CA ILE A 69 16.80 -13.20 -9.73
C ILE A 69 16.62 -14.29 -10.81
N GLY A 70 16.11 -13.93 -12.00
CA GLY A 70 15.76 -14.89 -13.06
C GLY A 70 14.52 -15.72 -12.70
N GLU A 71 13.71 -15.26 -11.75
CA GLU A 71 12.38 -15.82 -11.51
C GLU A 71 11.42 -15.17 -12.52
N ASP A 72 11.33 -15.77 -13.70
CA ASP A 72 10.26 -15.50 -14.66
C ASP A 72 8.91 -15.76 -13.97
N LYS A 73 8.22 -14.65 -13.65
CA LYS A 73 6.77 -14.52 -13.44
C LYS A 73 6.07 -15.71 -12.75
N PHE A 74 5.79 -15.54 -11.46
CA PHE A 74 4.58 -16.11 -10.85
C PHE A 74 3.46 -15.07 -10.87
#